data_AF-A0A4S4CG98-F1
#
_entry.id   AF-A0A4S4CG98-F1
#
_cell.length_a   1.000
_cell.length_b   1.000
_cell.length_c   1.000
_cell.angle_alpha   90.00
_cell.angle_beta   90.00
_cell.angle_gamma   90.00
#
_symmetry.space_group_name_H-M   'P 1'
#
loop_
_entity.id
_entity.type
_entity.pdbx_description
1 polymer ?
#
loop_
_entity_poly.entity_id
_entity_poly.type
_entity_poly.pdbx_seq_one_letter_code
_entity_poly.pdbx_strand_id
1 'polypeptide(L)'
;MPLRRVESFAMYCDFHPTPAFDAYWALFDEDAAIAERLAHDDSSELLSTAEATLERILALGLVIRREGGGVHRDVLIGIEGHTAHFRALSPEEEFL
;
A
#
# COMPACT_ATOMS: atom_id res chain seq x y z
N MET A 1 11.13 5.92 -6.44
CA MET A 1 9.79 6.54 -6.35
C MET A 1 9.98 7.97 -5.86
N PRO A 2 9.91 9.00 -6.71
CA PRO A 2 9.91 10.37 -6.22
C PRO A 2 8.69 10.63 -5.33
N LEU A 3 8.90 11.34 -4.22
CA LEU A 3 7.86 11.73 -3.27
C LEU A 3 6.98 12.82 -3.91
N ARG A 4 5.66 12.60 -3.92
CA ARG A 4 4.67 13.55 -4.44
C ARG A 4 4.02 14.38 -3.34
N ARG A 5 3.60 13.74 -2.25
CA ARG A 5 2.88 14.39 -1.15
C ARG A 5 3.11 13.63 0.16
N VAL A 6 3.20 14.37 1.26
CA VAL A 6 3.14 13.82 2.63
C VAL A 6 1.85 14.33 3.26
N GLU A 7 1.05 13.41 3.79
CA GLU A 7 -0.06 13.69 4.68
C GLU A 7 0.26 13.20 6.09
N SER A 8 -0.55 13.56 7.08
CA SER A 8 -0.32 13.28 8.50
C SER A 8 -0.05 11.81 8.84
N PHE A 9 -0.43 10.86 7.97
CA PHE A 9 -0.26 9.42 8.21
C PHE A 9 0.15 8.63 6.95
N ALA A 10 0.42 9.28 5.83
CA ALA A 10 0.68 8.60 4.57
C ALA A 10 1.62 9.39 3.66
N MET A 11 2.49 8.67 2.97
CA MET A 11 3.37 9.22 1.94
C MET A 11 2.89 8.73 0.58
N TYR A 12 2.75 9.65 -0.37
CA TYR A 12 2.36 9.38 -1.75
C TYR A 12 3.55 9.60 -2.66
N CYS A 13 3.83 8.63 -3.52
CA CYS A 13 4.96 8.65 -4.44
C CYS A 13 4.54 8.23 -5.86
N ASP A 14 5.33 8.64 -6.85
CA ASP A 14 5.25 8.05 -8.18
C ASP A 14 5.61 6.56 -8.13
N PHE A 15 4.75 5.72 -8.70
CA PHE A 15 4.99 4.30 -8.83
C PHE A 15 5.55 3.96 -10.22
N HIS A 16 6.80 3.50 -10.23
CA HIS A 16 7.47 3.01 -11.43
C HIS A 16 7.72 1.51 -11.28
N PRO A 17 6.74 0.67 -11.68
CA PRO A 17 6.85 -0.78 -11.55
C PRO A 17 8.02 -1.31 -12.38
N THR A 18 8.68 -2.32 -11.84
CA THR A 18 9.60 -3.15 -12.61
C THR A 18 8.85 -4.38 -13.12
N PRO A 19 9.35 -5.13 -14.12
CA PRO A 19 8.70 -6.36 -14.58
C PRO A 19 8.47 -7.42 -13.50
N ALA A 20 9.24 -7.38 -12.39
CA ALA A 20 9.02 -8.27 -11.26
C ALA A 20 7.69 -7.99 -10.52
N PHE A 21 7.12 -6.80 -10.69
CA PHE A 21 5.84 -6.41 -10.08
C PHE A 21 4.64 -6.96 -10.85
N ASP A 22 4.79 -7.36 -12.12
CA ASP A 22 3.69 -7.76 -13.00
C ASP A 22 2.83 -8.89 -12.40
N ALA A 23 3.45 -9.81 -11.65
CA ALA A 23 2.77 -10.93 -10.99
C ALA A 23 1.82 -10.49 -9.85
N TYR A 24 2.00 -9.28 -9.31
CA TYR A 24 1.22 -8.76 -8.19
C TYR A 24 0.21 -7.70 -8.62
N TRP A 25 0.26 -7.24 -9.88
CA TRP A 25 -0.57 -6.15 -10.38
C TRP A 25 -2.06 -6.35 -10.09
N ALA A 26 -2.57 -7.52 -10.44
CA ALA A 26 -3.99 -7.85 -10.26
C ALA A 26 -4.43 -7.81 -8.79
N LEU A 27 -3.54 -8.13 -7.86
CA LEU A 27 -3.87 -8.09 -6.43
C LEU A 27 -4.01 -6.64 -5.92
N PHE A 28 -3.15 -5.73 -6.37
CA PHE A 28 -3.22 -4.32 -5.99
C PHE A 28 -4.39 -3.60 -6.68
N ASP A 29 -4.71 -3.95 -7.92
CA ASP A 29 -5.92 -3.45 -8.59
C ASP A 29 -7.20 -3.92 -7.86
N GLU A 30 -7.22 -5.16 -7.38
CA GLU A 30 -8.32 -5.71 -6.58
C GLU A 30 -8.50 -4.93 -5.27
N ASP A 31 -7.41 -4.69 -4.54
CA ASP A 31 -7.40 -3.89 -3.31
C ASP A 31 -7.89 -2.46 -3.53
N ALA A 32 -7.39 -1.78 -4.56
CA ALA A 32 -7.82 -0.42 -4.90
C ALA A 32 -9.33 -0.37 -5.24
N ALA A 33 -9.84 -1.34 -6.00
CA ALA A 33 -11.25 -1.42 -6.33
C ALA A 33 -12.13 -1.69 -5.09
N ILE A 34 -11.66 -2.51 -4.15
CA ILE A 34 -12.37 -2.76 -2.89
C ILE A 34 -12.38 -1.51 -2.01
N ALA A 35 -11.24 -0.81 -1.89
CA ALA A 35 -11.14 0.43 -1.12
C ALA A 35 -12.09 1.52 -1.64
N GLU A 36 -12.18 1.70 -2.97
CA GLU A 36 -13.11 2.63 -3.61
C GLU A 36 -14.58 2.27 -3.32
N ARG A 37 -14.91 0.97 -3.32
CA ARG A 37 -16.26 0.50 -3.00
C ARG A 37 -16.60 0.71 -1.53
N LEU A 38 -15.66 0.47 -0.62
CA LEU A 38 -15.85 0.67 0.83
C LEU A 38 -16.18 2.12 1.20
N ALA A 39 -15.77 3.10 0.39
CA ALA A 39 -16.17 4.49 0.58
C ALA A 39 -17.68 4.73 0.43
N HIS A 40 -18.40 3.77 -0.18
CA HIS A 40 -19.80 3.89 -0.56
C HIS A 40 -20.68 2.73 -0.05
N ASP A 41 -20.08 1.62 0.41
CA ASP A 41 -20.74 0.39 0.85
C ASP A 41 -19.93 -0.21 2.01
N ASP A 42 -20.50 -0.22 3.22
CA ASP A 42 -19.87 -0.76 4.43
C ASP A 42 -20.43 -2.15 4.82
N SER A 43 -20.97 -2.88 3.85
CA SER A 43 -21.50 -4.22 4.08
C SER A 43 -20.45 -5.17 4.65
N SER A 44 -20.89 -6.03 5.56
CA SER A 44 -20.05 -7.06 6.20
C SER A 44 -19.34 -7.97 5.19
N GLU A 45 -19.99 -8.26 4.05
CA GLU A 45 -19.42 -9.06 2.98
C GLU A 45 -18.25 -8.36 2.30
N LEU A 46 -18.38 -7.06 2.03
CA LEU A 46 -17.31 -6.27 1.42
C LEU A 46 -16.15 -6.06 2.40
N LEU A 47 -16.44 -5.83 3.68
CA LEU A 47 -15.42 -5.76 4.73
C LEU A 47 -14.63 -7.07 4.85
N SER A 48 -15.30 -8.23 4.87
CA SER A 48 -14.62 -9.52 4.90
C SER A 48 -13.75 -9.76 3.65
N THR A 49 -14.21 -9.29 2.49
CA THR A 49 -13.42 -9.37 1.24
C THR A 49 -12.19 -8.47 1.31
N ALA A 50 -12.32 -7.27 1.88
CA ALA A 50 -11.22 -6.34 2.09
C ALA A 50 -10.16 -6.93 3.04
N GLU A 51 -10.59 -7.50 4.16
CA GLU A 51 -9.71 -8.16 5.13
C GLU A 51 -8.91 -9.30 4.49
N ALA A 52 -9.58 -10.19 3.75
CA ALA A 52 -8.92 -11.30 3.07
C ALA A 52 -7.93 -10.83 1.99
N THR A 53 -8.24 -9.74 1.29
CA THR A 53 -7.35 -9.15 0.27
C THR A 53 -6.13 -8.52 0.93
N LEU A 54 -6.33 -7.77 2.02
CA LEU A 54 -5.26 -7.20 2.80
C LEU A 54 -4.32 -8.27 3.37
N GLU A 55 -4.85 -9.37 3.90
CA GLU A 55 -4.03 -10.50 4.37
C GLU A 55 -3.12 -11.07 3.27
N ARG A 56 -3.62 -11.20 2.03
CA ARG A 56 -2.84 -11.64 0.88
C ARG A 56 -1.72 -10.65 0.53
N ILE A 57 -1.98 -9.35 0.60
CA ILE A 57 -0.96 -8.31 0.38
C ILE A 57 0.10 -8.35 1.48
N LEU A 58 -0.30 -8.43 2.75
CA LEU A 58 0.63 -8.50 3.89
C LEU A 58 1.51 -9.76 3.82
N ALA A 59 0.96 -10.89 3.37
CA ALA A 59 1.70 -12.13 3.18
C ALA A 59 2.84 -12.04 2.13
N LEU A 60 2.84 -11.01 1.26
CA LEU A 60 3.95 -10.76 0.35
C LEU A 60 5.22 -10.28 1.05
N GLY A 61 5.14 -9.83 2.32
CA GLY A 61 6.29 -9.40 3.11
C GLY A 61 7.05 -8.23 2.48
N LEU A 62 6.31 -7.29 1.88
CA LEU A 62 6.90 -6.16 1.18
C LEU A 62 7.63 -5.23 2.15
N VAL A 63 8.77 -4.70 1.70
CA VAL A 63 9.58 -3.76 2.48
C VAL A 63 9.84 -2.51 1.65
N ILE A 64 9.81 -1.35 2.31
CA ILE A 64 10.18 -0.09 1.68
C ILE A 64 11.61 0.24 2.06
N ARG A 65 12.43 0.50 1.04
CA ARG A 65 13.83 0.90 1.20
C ARG A 65 14.00 2.30 0.61
N ARG A 66 14.49 3.23 1.43
CA ARG A 66 14.80 4.59 0.97
C ARG A 66 16.20 4.61 0.33
N GLU A 67 16.34 5.34 -0.78
CA GLU A 67 17.66 5.67 -1.32
C GLU A 67 18.43 6.52 -0.31
N GLY A 68 19.62 6.06 0.08
CA GLY A 68 20.42 6.67 1.15
C GLY A 68 20.37 5.93 2.50
N GLY A 69 19.58 4.86 2.60
CA GLY A 69 19.47 4.05 3.83
C GLY A 69 18.14 4.28 4.55
N GLY A 70 17.75 3.33 5.40
CA GLY A 70 16.43 3.25 6.03
C GLY A 70 15.56 2.15 5.41
N VAL A 71 14.97 1.33 6.27
CA VAL A 71 14.04 0.25 5.88
C VAL A 71 12.82 0.35 6.77
N HIS A 72 11.65 0.57 6.17
CA HIS A 72 10.38 0.42 6.85
C HIS A 72 9.84 -0.97 6.55
N ARG A 73 9.62 -1.76 7.60
CA ARG A 73 9.18 -3.16 7.50
C ARG A 73 7.69 -3.29 7.74
N ASP A 74 7.17 -2.52 8.68
CA ASP A 74 5.77 -2.58 9.07
C ASP A 74 5.02 -1.43 8.38
N VAL A 75 4.78 -1.61 7.08
CA VAL A 75 4.08 -0.63 6.25
C VAL A 75 2.88 -1.25 5.57
N LEU A 76 1.79 -0.50 5.55
CA LEU A 76 0.70 -0.76 4.64
C LEU A 76 0.99 -0.02 3.33
N ILE A 77 0.99 -0.75 2.22
CA ILE A 77 1.28 -0.23 0.89
C ILE A 77 0.00 -0.39 0.07
N GLY A 78 -0.45 0.70 -0.54
CA GLY A 78 -1.47 0.68 -1.58
C GLY A 78 -0.88 1.19 -2.89
N ILE A 79 -1.31 0.58 -4.00
CA ILE A 79 -0.90 0.96 -5.35
C ILE A 79 -2.15 1.15 -6.17
N GLU A 80 -2.29 2.35 -6.74
CA GLU A 80 -3.42 2.72 -7.58
C GLU A 80 -2.87 3.30 -8.89
N GLY A 81 -2.96 2.50 -9.96
CA GLY A 81 -2.38 2.83 -11.25
C GLY A 81 -0.87 3.14 -11.16
N HIS A 82 -0.50 4.40 -11.35
CA HIS A 82 0.89 4.88 -11.29
C HIS A 82 1.23 5.65 -10.00
N THR A 83 0.40 5.51 -8.97
CA THR A 83 0.65 6.12 -7.66
C THR A 83 0.79 5.02 -6.62
N ALA A 84 1.85 5.08 -5.83
CA ALA A 84 1.99 4.27 -4.63
C ALA A 84 1.78 5.16 -3.41
N HIS A 85 1.09 4.65 -2.42
CA HIS A 85 1.02 5.26 -1.11
C HIS A 85 1.42 4.24 -0.06
N PHE A 86 2.04 4.71 1.01
CA PHE A 86 2.34 3.86 2.14
C PHE A 86 2.16 4.58 3.45
N ARG A 87 1.81 3.80 4.46
CA ARG A 87 1.61 4.22 5.84
C ARG A 87 2.40 3.29 6.74
N ALA A 88 3.21 3.85 7.64
CA ALA A 88 3.80 3.08 8.72
C ALA A 88 2.70 2.59 9.66
N LEU A 89 2.69 1.29 9.97
CA LEU A 89 1.80 0.70 10.97
C LEU A 89 2.22 1.09 12.39
N SER A 90 3.52 1.36 12.57
CA SER A 90 4.13 1.83 13.81
C SER A 90 4.66 3.26 13.62
N PRO A 91 3.95 4.30 14.13
CA PRO A 91 4.36 5.71 13.96
C PRO A 91 5.72 6.04 14.58
N GLU A 92 6.22 5.19 15.49
CA GLU A 92 7.50 5.39 16.18
C GLU A 92 8.72 5.27 15.25
N GLU A 93 8.56 4.71 14.04
CA GLU A 93 9.64 4.58 13.04
C GLU A 93 9.85 5.84 12.18
N GLU A 94 9.05 6.90 12.34
CA GLU A 94 9.07 8.08 11.46
C GLU A 94 10.26 9.04 11.70
N PHE A 95 11.08 8.81 12.74
CA PHE A 95 12.12 9.75 13.20
C PHE A 95 13.55 9.18 13.38
N LEU A 96 13.90 8.04 12.78
CA LEU A 96 15.28 7.51 12.82
C LEU A 96 16.06 7.70 11.51
#